data_AF-A0A3D0XRE1-F1
#
_entry.id   AF-A0A3D0XRE1-F1
#
_cell.length_a   1.000
_cell.length_b   1.000
_cell.length_c   1.000
_cell.angle_alpha   90.00
_cell.angle_beta   90.00
_cell.angle_gamma   90.00
#
_symmetry.space_group_name_H-M   'P 1'
#
loop_
_entity.id
_entity.type
_entity.pdbx_description
1 polymer ?
#
loop_
_entity_poly.entity_id
_entity_poly.type
_entity_poly.pdbx_seq_one_letter_code
_entity_poly.pdbx_strand_id
1 'polypeptide(L)'
;KHLKKNKNGLLGATIGSYVGINAAALCAAIEFGIQPMLFQDAAGKAMYCPYGLNISIPAMLGGHLTFFGLAEVVFTVFVLLFVEKVSPDFKAKIGNREKAKTPLPIRILLAALIVLTPIGLLAEGSAWGEWSKDEIAATGVGFTPSGMMSGIHYKALLPDYSIVGLPNWFGYILSAMIGAAVLVILFKLISGVRSHKTASAE
;
A
#
# COMPACT_ATOMS: atom_id res chain seq x y z
N LYS A 1 19.08 21.05 -22.87
CA LYS A 1 19.10 19.68 -23.45
C LYS A 1 17.73 19.06 -23.22
N HIS A 2 16.84 19.03 -24.22
CA HIS A 2 15.49 18.48 -24.05
C HIS A 2 15.57 16.97 -23.77
N LEU A 3 15.11 16.55 -22.58
CA LEU A 3 14.89 15.16 -22.26
C LEU A 3 13.91 14.57 -23.29
N LYS A 4 14.39 13.68 -24.16
CA LYS A 4 13.52 12.94 -25.10
C LYS A 4 12.59 12.08 -24.23
N LYS A 5 11.34 12.52 -24.06
CA LYS A 5 10.35 11.87 -23.20
C LYS A 5 10.26 10.38 -23.57
N ASN A 6 10.61 9.48 -22.65
CA ASN A 6 10.54 8.04 -22.90
C ASN A 6 9.07 7.60 -22.88
N LYS A 7 8.41 7.76 -24.03
CA LYS A 7 6.97 7.50 -24.20
C LYS A 7 6.61 6.06 -23.83
N ASN A 8 7.49 5.10 -24.11
CA ASN A 8 7.25 3.69 -23.82
C ASN A 8 7.32 3.40 -22.31
N GLY A 9 8.28 4.01 -21.60
CA GLY A 9 8.37 3.88 -20.14
C GLY A 9 7.18 4.51 -19.41
N LEU A 10 6.70 5.65 -19.90
CA LEU A 10 5.52 6.30 -19.34
C LEU A 10 4.25 5.46 -19.57
N LEU A 11 4.06 4.95 -20.79
CA LEU A 11 2.93 4.08 -21.12
C LEU A 11 2.96 2.80 -20.28
N GLY A 12 4.14 2.20 -20.11
CA GLY A 12 4.33 1.03 -19.25
C GLY A 12 3.98 1.31 -17.79
N ALA A 13 4.38 2.46 -17.24
CA ALA A 13 4.03 2.85 -15.88
C ALA A 13 2.52 3.09 -15.71
N THR A 14 1.88 3.74 -16.69
CA THR A 14 0.41 3.94 -16.71
C THR A 14 -0.35 2.64 -16.74
N ILE A 15 -0.03 1.74 -17.68
CA ILE A 15 -0.74 0.44 -17.80
C ILE A 15 -0.42 -0.44 -16.59
N GLY A 16 0.85 -0.51 -16.19
CA GLY A 16 1.31 -1.36 -15.09
C GLY A 16 0.70 -0.97 -13.75
N SER A 17 0.60 0.33 -13.45
CA SER A 17 -0.04 0.81 -12.22
C SER A 17 -1.53 0.48 -12.19
N TYR A 18 -2.27 0.79 -13.27
CA TYR A 18 -3.71 0.53 -13.34
C TYR A 18 -4.05 -0.96 -13.27
N VAL A 19 -3.35 -1.80 -14.06
CA VAL A 19 -3.58 -3.24 -14.08
C VAL A 19 -3.11 -3.86 -12.77
N GLY A 20 -1.98 -3.43 -12.22
CA GLY A 20 -1.42 -3.94 -10.97
C GLY A 20 -2.36 -3.75 -9.79
N ILE A 21 -2.88 -2.54 -9.59
CA ILE A 21 -3.78 -2.27 -8.46
C ILE A 21 -5.13 -3.00 -8.61
N ASN A 22 -5.66 -3.13 -9.83
CA ASN A 22 -6.89 -3.89 -10.08
C ASN A 22 -6.70 -5.40 -9.93
N ALA A 23 -5.55 -5.93 -10.33
CA ALA A 23 -5.20 -7.33 -10.11
C ALA A 23 -5.08 -7.63 -8.61
N ALA A 24 -4.40 -6.76 -7.85
CA ALA A 24 -4.32 -6.89 -6.39
C ALA A 24 -5.71 -6.83 -5.72
N ALA A 25 -6.56 -5.90 -6.15
CA ALA A 25 -7.94 -5.81 -5.66
C ALA A 25 -8.77 -7.06 -5.97
N LEU A 26 -8.62 -7.64 -7.17
CA LEU A 26 -9.28 -8.90 -7.53
C LEU A 26 -8.79 -10.06 -6.66
N CYS A 27 -7.48 -10.18 -6.42
CA CYS A 27 -6.92 -11.20 -5.54
C CYS A 27 -7.53 -11.11 -4.13
N ALA A 28 -7.48 -9.92 -3.51
CA ALA A 28 -8.08 -9.69 -2.21
C ALA A 28 -9.59 -9.98 -2.19
N ALA A 29 -10.31 -9.61 -3.27
CA ALA A 29 -11.74 -9.88 -3.37
C ALA A 29 -12.07 -11.37 -3.41
N ILE A 30 -11.26 -12.16 -4.14
CA ILE A 30 -11.39 -13.62 -4.19
C ILE A 30 -11.06 -14.19 -2.82
N GLU A 31 -9.96 -13.79 -2.21
CA GLU A 31 -9.52 -14.25 -0.89
C GLU A 31 -10.58 -14.02 0.19
N PHE A 32 -11.25 -12.86 0.19
CA PHE A 32 -12.40 -12.60 1.05
C PHE A 32 -13.63 -13.41 0.64
N GLY A 33 -13.94 -13.47 -0.66
CA GLY A 33 -15.18 -14.03 -1.18
C GLY A 33 -15.29 -15.55 -1.10
N ILE A 34 -14.17 -16.27 -1.01
CA ILE A 34 -14.15 -17.73 -0.82
C ILE A 34 -14.29 -18.15 0.64
N GLN A 35 -14.05 -17.25 1.60
CA GLN A 35 -14.10 -17.57 3.03
C GLN A 35 -15.43 -18.23 3.46
N PRO A 36 -16.63 -17.72 3.10
CA PRO A 36 -17.87 -18.32 3.54
C PRO A 36 -18.15 -19.68 2.87
N MET A 37 -17.38 -20.07 1.84
CA MET A 37 -17.50 -21.39 1.19
C MET A 37 -16.56 -22.43 1.81
N LEU A 38 -15.41 -21.98 2.31
CA LEU A 38 -14.34 -22.85 2.82
C LEU A 38 -14.38 -23.00 4.34
N PHE A 39 -14.87 -21.98 5.07
CA PHE A 39 -14.79 -21.91 6.52
C PHE A 39 -16.16 -21.56 7.11
N GLN A 40 -16.92 -22.61 7.43
CA GLN A 40 -18.24 -22.53 8.04
C GLN A 40 -18.27 -23.31 9.36
N ASP A 41 -19.07 -22.84 10.32
CA ASP A 41 -19.36 -23.58 11.55
C ASP A 41 -20.38 -24.71 11.32
N ALA A 42 -20.67 -25.47 12.38
CA ALA A 42 -21.62 -26.58 12.33
C ALA A 42 -23.05 -26.14 11.94
N ALA A 43 -23.38 -24.85 12.05
CA ALA A 43 -24.65 -24.26 11.64
C ALA A 43 -24.60 -23.65 10.22
N GLY A 44 -23.49 -23.79 9.51
CA GLY A 44 -23.29 -23.26 8.16
C GLY A 44 -22.97 -21.75 8.12
N LYS A 45 -22.69 -21.11 9.26
CA LYS A 45 -22.32 -19.68 9.30
C LYS A 45 -20.85 -19.51 8.97
N ALA A 46 -20.54 -18.46 8.20
CA ALA A 46 -19.16 -18.10 7.89
C ALA A 46 -18.35 -17.80 9.17
N MET A 47 -17.15 -18.35 9.25
CA MET A 47 -16.25 -18.15 10.40
C MET A 47 -15.39 -16.89 10.29
N TYR A 48 -15.14 -16.38 9.08
CA TYR A 48 -14.31 -15.20 8.80
C TYR A 48 -15.11 -14.16 7.99
N CYS A 49 -14.64 -13.75 6.80
CA CYS A 49 -15.42 -12.86 5.95
C CYS A 49 -16.77 -13.53 5.58
N PRO A 50 -17.91 -12.90 5.87
CA PRO A 50 -19.23 -13.49 5.62
C PRO A 50 -19.74 -13.23 4.20
N TYR A 51 -19.06 -12.39 3.43
CA TYR A 51 -19.50 -11.96 2.10
C TYR A 51 -18.93 -12.86 1.01
N GLY A 52 -19.80 -13.50 0.23
CA GLY A 52 -19.40 -14.36 -0.89
C GLY A 52 -18.81 -13.57 -2.07
N LEU A 53 -18.32 -14.30 -3.08
CA LEU A 53 -17.72 -13.73 -4.30
C LEU A 53 -18.61 -12.70 -5.00
N ASN A 54 -19.93 -12.92 -5.01
CA ASN A 54 -20.91 -12.01 -5.63
C ASN A 54 -21.01 -10.64 -4.95
N ILE A 55 -20.56 -10.52 -3.70
CA ILE A 55 -20.51 -9.25 -2.96
C ILE A 55 -19.07 -8.72 -2.92
N SER A 56 -18.12 -9.60 -2.58
CA SER A 56 -16.71 -9.24 -2.40
C SER A 56 -16.07 -8.70 -3.69
N ILE A 57 -16.34 -9.32 -4.85
CA ILE A 57 -15.78 -8.88 -6.14
C ILE A 57 -16.28 -7.48 -6.52
N PRO A 58 -17.61 -7.20 -6.56
CA PRO A 58 -18.08 -5.85 -6.83
C PRO A 58 -17.61 -4.82 -5.81
N ALA A 59 -17.59 -5.15 -4.51
CA ALA A 59 -17.18 -4.23 -3.46
C ALA A 59 -15.72 -3.79 -3.62
N MET A 60 -14.81 -4.75 -3.85
CA MET A 60 -13.40 -4.46 -4.06
C MET A 60 -13.14 -3.83 -5.44
N LEU A 61 -13.59 -4.44 -6.53
CA LEU A 61 -13.27 -3.93 -7.86
C LEU A 61 -14.00 -2.62 -8.21
N GLY A 62 -15.16 -2.34 -7.61
CA GLY A 62 -15.92 -1.12 -7.91
C GLY A 62 -15.10 0.15 -7.72
N GLY A 63 -14.46 0.31 -6.56
CA GLY A 63 -13.58 1.45 -6.28
C GLY A 63 -12.26 1.41 -7.07
N HIS A 64 -11.69 0.23 -7.29
CA HIS A 64 -10.37 0.07 -7.91
C HIS A 64 -10.39 0.23 -9.44
N LEU A 65 -11.47 -0.18 -10.11
CA LEU A 65 -11.67 0.05 -11.54
C LEU A 65 -12.04 1.50 -11.84
N THR A 66 -12.46 2.27 -10.83
CA THR A 66 -12.90 3.65 -11.00
C THR A 66 -11.89 4.62 -10.39
N PHE A 67 -12.13 5.01 -9.14
CA PHE A 67 -11.42 6.10 -8.49
C PHE A 67 -9.98 5.72 -8.10
N PHE A 68 -9.78 4.58 -7.43
CA PHE A 68 -8.46 4.23 -6.92
C PHE A 68 -7.48 3.83 -8.04
N GLY A 69 -7.95 3.14 -9.08
CA GLY A 69 -7.12 2.83 -10.26
C GLY A 69 -6.67 4.09 -10.99
N LEU A 70 -7.56 5.07 -11.16
CA LEU A 70 -7.20 6.35 -11.77
C LEU A 70 -6.24 7.15 -10.87
N ALA A 71 -6.50 7.20 -9.56
CA ALA A 71 -5.64 7.87 -8.60
C ALA A 71 -4.22 7.28 -8.62
N GLU A 72 -4.10 5.95 -8.68
CA GLU A 72 -2.82 5.24 -8.74
C GLU A 72 -2.03 5.55 -10.02
N VAL A 73 -2.72 5.61 -11.17
CA VAL A 73 -2.11 6.03 -12.44
C VAL A 73 -1.55 7.45 -12.34
N VAL A 74 -2.37 8.38 -11.82
CA VAL A 74 -1.97 9.79 -11.67
C VAL A 74 -0.75 9.90 -10.75
N PHE A 75 -0.80 9.24 -9.60
CA PHE A 75 0.28 9.26 -8.62
C PHE A 75 1.57 8.66 -9.17
N THR A 76 1.49 7.45 -9.75
CA THR A 76 2.64 6.76 -10.35
C THR A 76 3.29 7.59 -11.46
N VAL A 77 2.49 8.13 -12.39
CA VAL A 77 2.98 8.96 -13.48
C VAL A 77 3.60 10.26 -12.97
N PHE A 78 2.95 10.91 -12.00
CA PHE A 78 3.44 12.14 -11.39
C PHE A 78 4.82 11.93 -10.75
N VAL A 79 4.95 10.91 -9.89
CA VAL A 79 6.22 10.59 -9.22
C VAL A 79 7.30 10.24 -10.24
N LEU A 80 6.98 9.43 -11.27
CA LEU A 80 7.94 9.06 -12.31
C LEU A 80 8.45 10.29 -13.06
N LEU A 81 7.56 11.15 -13.55
CA LEU A 81 7.93 12.37 -14.27
C LEU A 81 8.70 13.35 -13.38
N PHE A 82 8.32 13.46 -12.11
CA PHE A 82 9.03 14.29 -11.14
C PHE A 82 10.47 13.81 -10.94
N VAL A 83 10.66 12.52 -10.68
CA VAL A 83 11.99 11.92 -10.48
C VAL A 83 12.85 12.06 -11.74
N GLU A 84 12.31 11.80 -12.94
CA GLU A 84 13.04 11.99 -14.20
C GLU A 84 13.46 13.45 -14.41
N LYS A 85 12.64 14.42 -13.98
CA LYS A 85 12.93 15.84 -14.10
C LYS A 85 14.02 16.30 -13.13
N VAL A 86 13.97 15.86 -11.87
CA VAL A 86 14.89 16.33 -10.81
C VAL A 86 16.15 15.47 -10.67
N SER A 87 16.19 14.31 -11.33
CA SER A 87 17.33 13.40 -11.36
C SER A 87 17.54 12.81 -12.77
N PRO A 88 17.98 13.61 -13.77
CA PRO A 88 18.17 13.16 -15.15
C PRO A 88 19.18 12.01 -15.29
N ASP A 89 20.20 12.00 -14.43
CA ASP A 89 21.23 10.96 -14.40
C ASP A 89 20.76 9.68 -13.69
N PHE A 90 19.55 9.64 -13.13
CA PHE A 90 19.06 8.47 -12.39
C PHE A 90 19.16 7.20 -13.23
N LYS A 91 18.79 7.25 -14.51
CA LYS A 91 18.87 6.11 -15.42
C LYS A 91 20.31 5.76 -15.82
N ALA A 92 21.18 6.76 -15.99
CA ALA A 92 22.59 6.53 -16.29
C ALA A 92 23.36 5.93 -15.09
N LYS A 93 22.97 6.31 -13.87
CA LYS A 93 23.57 5.84 -12.61
C LYS A 93 23.12 4.44 -12.19
N ILE A 94 21.98 3.95 -12.68
CA ILE A 94 21.59 2.53 -12.53
C ILE A 94 22.63 1.59 -13.15
N GLY A 95 23.33 2.02 -14.21
CA GLY A 95 24.38 1.24 -14.86
C GLY A 95 25.76 1.30 -14.18
N ASN A 96 26.14 2.46 -13.62
CA ASN A 96 27.52 2.71 -13.18
C ASN A 96 27.81 2.56 -11.68
N ARG A 97 26.88 2.04 -10.85
CA ARG A 97 27.07 1.76 -9.40
C ARG A 97 27.71 2.90 -8.57
N GLU A 98 27.68 4.15 -9.05
CA GLU A 98 28.17 5.28 -8.27
C GLU A 98 27.22 5.58 -7.10
N LYS A 99 27.77 6.02 -5.97
CA LYS A 99 26.98 6.51 -4.82
C LYS A 99 26.19 7.76 -5.23
N ALA A 100 24.98 7.56 -5.75
CA ALA A 100 24.08 8.65 -6.10
C ALA A 100 23.56 9.32 -4.84
N LYS A 101 23.85 10.61 -4.66
CA LYS A 101 23.19 11.44 -3.63
C LYS A 101 21.74 11.67 -4.02
N THR A 102 20.82 11.50 -3.07
CA THR A 102 19.39 11.82 -3.29
C THR A 102 19.23 13.34 -3.45
N PRO A 103 18.69 13.83 -4.58
CA PRO A 103 18.46 15.26 -4.79
C PRO A 103 17.51 15.85 -3.74
N LEU A 104 17.73 17.13 -3.39
CA LEU A 104 16.88 17.86 -2.44
C LEU A 104 15.38 17.82 -2.82
N PRO A 105 14.97 17.99 -4.09
CA PRO A 105 13.55 17.91 -4.45
C PRO A 105 12.89 16.58 -4.11
N ILE A 106 13.61 15.46 -4.23
CA ILE A 106 13.08 14.14 -3.85
C ILE A 106 12.90 14.04 -2.33
N ARG A 107 13.83 14.61 -1.55
CA ARG A 107 13.71 14.67 -0.09
C ARG A 107 12.52 15.52 0.35
N ILE A 108 12.27 16.64 -0.34
CA ILE A 108 11.11 17.50 -0.09
C ILE A 108 9.82 16.76 -0.44
N LEU A 109 9.76 16.08 -1.58
CA LEU A 109 8.59 15.26 -1.96
C LEU A 109 8.31 14.20 -0.88
N LEU A 110 9.33 13.47 -0.43
CA LEU A 110 9.17 12.47 0.62
C LEU A 110 8.66 13.07 1.94
N ALA A 111 9.24 14.21 2.37
CA ALA A 111 8.78 14.91 3.57
C ALA A 111 7.33 15.39 3.43
N ALA A 112 6.94 15.89 2.26
CA ALA A 112 5.56 16.29 1.99
C ALA A 112 4.61 15.09 2.07
N LEU A 113 4.94 13.96 1.44
CA LEU A 113 4.13 12.74 1.52
C LEU A 113 3.96 12.25 2.97
N ILE A 114 5.00 12.34 3.79
CA ILE A 114 4.95 11.99 5.22
C ILE A 114 3.99 12.93 5.97
N VAL A 115 4.07 14.24 5.74
CA VAL A 115 3.22 15.23 6.42
C VAL A 115 1.75 15.10 5.99
N LEU A 116 1.51 14.66 4.76
CA LEU A 116 0.18 14.50 4.18
C LEU A 116 -0.50 13.17 4.53
N THR A 117 0.17 12.23 5.20
CA THR A 117 -0.44 10.94 5.57
C THR A 117 -1.72 11.04 6.40
N PRO A 118 -1.93 12.04 7.28
CA PRO A 118 -3.17 12.15 8.04
C PRO A 118 -4.37 12.60 7.21
N ILE A 119 -4.21 12.92 5.92
CA ILE A 119 -5.35 13.28 5.04
C ILE A 119 -6.40 12.16 5.01
N GLY A 120 -5.97 10.90 5.15
CA GLY A 120 -6.88 9.75 5.23
C GLY A 120 -7.85 9.79 6.41
N LEU A 121 -7.52 10.52 7.50
CA LEU A 121 -8.42 10.69 8.65
C LEU A 121 -9.67 11.50 8.34
N LEU A 122 -9.71 12.17 7.18
CA LEU A 122 -10.91 12.87 6.71
C LEU A 122 -11.95 11.93 6.08
N ALA A 123 -11.56 10.70 5.73
CA ALA A 123 -12.48 9.71 5.22
C ALA A 123 -13.32 9.12 6.35
N GLU A 124 -14.63 9.04 6.15
CA GLU A 124 -15.55 8.39 7.09
C GLU A 124 -15.72 6.91 6.74
N GLY A 125 -15.77 6.06 7.77
CA GLY A 125 -15.97 4.61 7.63
C GLY A 125 -14.68 3.80 7.45
N SER A 126 -14.77 2.50 7.71
CA SER A 126 -13.66 1.56 7.58
C SER A 126 -13.47 1.12 6.13
N ALA A 127 -12.23 0.87 5.73
CA ALA A 127 -11.95 0.27 4.43
C ALA A 127 -12.57 -1.13 4.35
N TRP A 128 -13.04 -1.51 3.16
CA TRP A 128 -13.58 -2.85 2.93
C TRP A 128 -12.52 -3.91 3.26
N GLY A 129 -12.85 -4.85 4.15
CA GLY A 129 -11.92 -5.87 4.62
C GLY A 129 -11.20 -5.54 5.94
N GLU A 130 -11.29 -4.30 6.42
CA GLU A 130 -10.64 -3.82 7.66
C GLU A 130 -11.61 -3.66 8.83
N TRP A 131 -12.69 -4.46 8.87
CA TRP A 131 -13.72 -4.33 9.89
C TRP A 131 -13.26 -4.78 11.27
N SER A 132 -13.66 -4.04 12.30
CA SER A 132 -13.61 -4.53 13.68
C SER A 132 -14.70 -5.59 13.96
N LYS A 133 -14.60 -6.27 15.11
CA LYS A 133 -15.59 -7.28 15.56
C LYS A 133 -16.99 -6.69 15.71
N ASP A 134 -17.06 -5.46 16.21
CA ASP A 134 -18.31 -4.76 16.47
C ASP A 134 -18.87 -4.16 15.17
N GLU A 135 -18.00 -3.62 14.31
CA GLU A 135 -18.39 -3.12 13.00
C GLU A 135 -19.01 -4.22 12.14
N ILE A 136 -18.37 -5.39 12.06
CA ILE A 136 -18.90 -6.47 11.22
C ILE A 136 -20.23 -7.02 11.74
N ALA A 137 -20.44 -7.04 13.07
CA ALA A 137 -21.74 -7.41 13.63
C ALA A 137 -22.83 -6.37 13.33
N ALA A 138 -22.45 -5.09 13.29
CA ALA A 138 -23.33 -3.98 12.93
C ALA A 138 -23.57 -3.87 11.41
N THR A 139 -22.83 -4.60 10.58
CA THR A 139 -23.18 -4.74 9.16
C THR A 139 -24.50 -5.51 8.99
N GLY A 140 -25.04 -5.52 7.77
CA GLY A 140 -26.25 -6.28 7.41
C GLY A 140 -26.19 -7.80 7.62
N VAL A 141 -25.06 -8.33 8.12
CA VAL A 141 -24.85 -9.74 8.45
C VAL A 141 -25.40 -10.09 9.84
N GLY A 142 -25.42 -9.15 10.79
CA GLY A 142 -26.09 -9.30 12.08
C GLY A 142 -25.42 -10.26 13.08
N PHE A 143 -24.17 -10.67 12.86
CA PHE A 143 -23.37 -11.45 13.82
C PHE A 143 -21.87 -11.19 13.64
N THR A 144 -21.08 -11.41 14.70
CA THR A 144 -19.61 -11.48 14.58
C THR A 144 -19.19 -12.90 14.22
N PRO A 145 -18.48 -13.10 13.09
CA PRO A 145 -17.95 -14.42 12.72
C PRO A 145 -17.07 -15.02 13.82
N SER A 146 -17.30 -16.29 14.16
CA SER A 146 -16.67 -16.95 15.31
C SER A 146 -15.16 -17.05 15.18
N GLY A 147 -14.64 -17.24 13.97
CA GLY A 147 -13.21 -17.24 13.67
C GLY A 147 -12.52 -15.87 13.84
N MET A 148 -13.27 -14.77 13.93
CA MET A 148 -12.70 -13.47 14.32
C MET A 148 -12.59 -13.33 15.85
N MET A 149 -13.34 -14.12 16.63
CA MET A 149 -13.31 -14.06 18.09
C MET A 149 -12.03 -14.68 18.66
N SER A 150 -11.54 -15.73 18.03
CA SER A 150 -10.34 -16.49 18.39
C SER A 150 -9.29 -16.43 17.30
N GLY A 151 -8.03 -16.15 17.63
CA GLY A 151 -6.95 -16.16 16.64
C GLY A 151 -5.62 -15.70 17.20
N ILE A 152 -4.69 -15.37 16.30
CA ILE A 152 -3.40 -14.78 16.68
C ILE A 152 -3.64 -13.33 17.08
N HIS A 153 -3.52 -13.05 18.38
CA HIS A 153 -3.60 -11.69 18.90
C HIS A 153 -2.24 -11.01 18.78
N TYR A 154 -2.02 -10.29 17.69
CA TYR A 154 -0.84 -9.44 17.54
C TYR A 154 -1.06 -8.10 18.26
N LYS A 155 -0.23 -7.82 19.26
CA LYS A 155 -0.19 -6.51 19.91
C LYS A 155 0.73 -5.59 19.10
N ALA A 156 0.13 -4.79 18.23
CA ALA A 156 0.87 -3.77 17.48
C ALA A 156 1.57 -2.78 18.44
N LEU A 157 2.76 -2.31 18.06
CA LEU A 157 3.52 -1.31 18.82
C LEU A 157 2.76 0.02 18.92
N LEU A 158 2.04 0.38 17.85
CA LEU A 158 1.27 1.61 17.76
C LEU A 158 -0.10 1.31 17.10
N PRO A 159 -1.08 0.78 17.85
CA PRO A 159 -2.39 0.47 17.31
C PRO A 159 -3.09 1.74 16.81
N ASP A 160 -3.75 1.63 15.66
CA ASP A 160 -4.44 2.73 14.96
C ASP A 160 -3.56 3.95 14.70
N TYR A 161 -2.25 3.74 14.66
CA TYR A 161 -1.24 4.79 14.57
C TYR A 161 -1.43 5.89 15.62
N SER A 162 -1.89 5.53 16.83
CA SER A 162 -2.29 6.48 17.88
C SER A 162 -1.33 6.47 19.08
N ILE A 163 -1.18 7.62 19.74
CA ILE A 163 -0.39 7.76 20.98
C ILE A 163 -1.29 8.40 22.03
N VAL A 164 -1.43 7.73 23.18
CA VAL A 164 -2.23 8.23 24.31
C VAL A 164 -1.76 9.63 24.70
N GLY A 165 -2.69 10.58 24.77
CA GLY A 165 -2.42 11.97 25.14
C GLY A 165 -1.95 12.87 23.98
N LEU A 166 -1.84 12.35 22.74
CA LEU A 166 -1.53 13.14 21.55
C LEU A 166 -2.66 13.07 20.51
N PRO A 167 -2.80 14.09 19.65
CA PRO A 167 -3.75 14.05 18.55
C PRO A 167 -3.43 12.93 17.54
N ASN A 168 -4.47 12.29 16.96
CA ASN A 168 -4.31 11.19 16.01
C ASN A 168 -3.40 11.52 14.82
N TRP A 169 -3.51 12.73 14.26
CA TRP A 169 -2.69 13.17 13.14
C TRP A 169 -1.19 13.08 13.44
N PHE A 170 -0.78 13.29 14.70
CA PHE A 170 0.62 13.23 15.09
C PHE A 170 1.16 11.80 15.00
N GLY A 171 0.37 10.84 15.49
CA GLY A 171 0.75 9.44 15.44
C GLY A 171 0.87 8.91 14.00
N TYR A 172 -0.04 9.33 13.10
CA TYR A 172 0.06 9.03 11.65
C TYR A 172 1.35 9.54 11.01
N ILE A 173 1.75 10.78 11.32
CA ILE A 173 3.02 11.34 10.82
C ILE A 173 4.21 10.57 11.38
N LEU A 174 4.22 10.27 12.68
CA LEU A 174 5.31 9.54 13.32
C LEU A 174 5.45 8.12 12.73
N SER A 175 4.34 7.41 12.53
CA SER A 175 4.34 6.11 11.88
C SER A 175 4.85 6.16 10.45
N ALA A 176 4.44 7.16 9.68
CA ALA A 176 4.94 7.37 8.32
C ALA A 176 6.46 7.63 8.30
N MET A 177 6.97 8.43 9.24
CA MET A 177 8.41 8.66 9.39
C MET A 177 9.17 7.37 9.70
N ILE A 178 8.68 6.58 10.66
CA ILE A 178 9.31 5.31 11.05
C ILE A 178 9.28 4.32 9.89
N GLY A 179 8.13 4.13 9.23
CA GLY A 179 7.98 3.23 8.09
C GLY A 179 8.90 3.62 6.93
N ALA A 180 8.94 4.90 6.57
CA ALA A 180 9.84 5.41 5.53
C ALA A 180 11.31 5.18 5.91
N ALA A 181 11.70 5.44 7.15
CA ALA A 181 13.08 5.21 7.62
C ALA A 181 13.46 3.72 7.55
N VAL A 182 12.58 2.83 8.00
CA VAL A 182 12.79 1.37 7.94
C VAL A 182 12.97 0.91 6.49
N LEU A 183 12.12 1.35 5.56
CA LEU A 183 12.25 1.01 4.14
C LEU A 183 13.55 1.52 3.54
N VAL A 184 13.96 2.75 3.85
CA VAL A 184 15.23 3.32 3.38
C VAL A 184 16.43 2.52 3.91
N ILE A 185 16.43 2.13 5.19
CA ILE A 185 17.48 1.31 5.79
C ILE A 185 17.51 -0.07 5.12
N LEU A 186 16.35 -0.71 4.98
CA LEU A 186 16.23 -2.03 4.36
C LEU A 186 16.77 -2.04 2.92
N PHE A 187 16.35 -1.09 2.09
CA PHE A 187 16.83 -1.00 0.71
C PHE A 187 18.34 -0.71 0.63
N LYS A 188 18.89 0.09 1.55
CA LYS A 188 20.34 0.30 1.64
C LYS A 188 21.08 -0.97 2.00
N LEU A 189 20.58 -1.76 2.94
CA LEU A 189 21.19 -3.05 3.31
C LEU A 189 21.16 -4.03 2.13
N ILE A 190 20.02 -4.18 1.46
CA ILE A 190 19.87 -5.05 0.29
C ILE A 190 20.83 -4.62 -0.84
N SER A 191 20.93 -3.32 -1.09
CA SER A 191 21.86 -2.76 -2.10
C SER A 191 23.32 -3.01 -1.72
N GLY A 192 23.69 -2.81 -0.45
CA GLY A 192 25.04 -3.04 0.05
C GLY A 192 25.48 -4.51 -0.09
N VAL A 193 24.60 -5.46 0.23
CA VAL A 193 24.86 -6.91 0.07
C VAL A 193 25.08 -7.28 -1.40
N ARG A 194 24.28 -6.74 -2.32
CA ARG A 194 24.45 -6.99 -3.77
C ARG A 194 25.78 -6.44 -4.30
N SER A 195 26.21 -5.26 -3.82
CA SER A 195 27.50 -4.68 -4.21
C SER A 195 28.69 -5.52 -3.74
N HIS A 196 28.60 -6.15 -2.57
CA HIS A 196 29.69 -6.93 -2.00
C HIS A 196 29.86 -8.31 -2.67
N LYS A 197 28.75 -8.95 -3.09
CA LYS A 197 28.80 -10.21 -3.83
C LYS A 197 29.44 -10.08 -5.20
N THR A 198 29.22 -8.96 -5.89
CA THR A 198 29.81 -8.73 -7.21
C THR A 198 31.31 -8.42 -7.17
N ALA A 199 31.81 -7.83 -6.07
CA ALA A 199 33.23 -7.53 -5.90
C ALA A 199 34.08 -8.73 -5.40
N SER A 200 33.44 -9.80 -4.92
CA SER A 200 34.12 -11.03 -4.48
C SER A 200 34.13 -12.13 -5.55
N ALA A 201 33.46 -11.91 -6.68
CA ALA A 201 33.37 -12.84 -7.81
C ALA A 201 34.21 -12.38 -9.02
N GLU A 202 34.88 -11.23 -8.91
CA GLU A 202 35.93 -10.72 -9.78
C GLU A 202 37.30 -10.94 -9.10
#